data_AF-A0A821KHS6-F1
#
_entry.id   AF-A0A821KHS6-F1
#
_cell.length_a   1.000
_cell.length_b   1.000
_cell.length_c   1.000
_cell.angle_alpha   90.00
_cell.angle_beta   90.00
_cell.angle_gamma   90.00
#
_symmetry.space_group_name_H-M   'P 1'
#
loop_
_entity.id
_entity.type
_entity.pdbx_description
1 polymer ?
#
loop_
_entity_poly.entity_id
_entity_poly.type
_entity_poly.pdbx_seq_one_letter_code
_entity_poly.pdbx_strand_id
1 'polypeptide(L)'
;YSTNDSTLKHNLEIIRQNLDRHTLLVNEFIQTLNQLNPQHEYENWCKELYQLLTNDHQRLIKPRLTSIGFQFKNTIEKDLDNLFGKQGELFSTVLLTDVKTILTNLGTKLKSIAHDKTNINDYSTWFSLTFQQQHRILGTPSIREIEIPGQYTSKKKPLPEHHIKIVGFDEKILVLQSLRLPKRLTICEHDENDYRFLLKSGEDIRKDQRIQALFSIMNDLYDNEPNCNQSNLAHITVQT
;
A
#
# COMPACT_ATOMS: atom_id res chain seq x y z
N TYR A 1 32.33 -19.64 -1.25
CA TYR A 1 31.33 -20.08 -2.23
C TYR A 1 30.93 -18.88 -3.09
N SER A 2 31.48 -18.76 -4.30
CA SER A 2 31.04 -17.73 -5.25
C SER A 2 29.81 -18.27 -5.97
N THR A 3 28.62 -17.92 -5.51
CA THR A 3 27.40 -18.15 -6.27
C THR A 3 27.41 -17.24 -7.50
N ASN A 4 27.45 -17.83 -8.69
CA ASN A 4 27.33 -17.07 -9.94
C ASN A 4 26.01 -16.28 -9.95
N ASP A 5 26.09 -15.00 -10.36
CA ASP A 5 24.95 -14.07 -10.40
C ASP A 5 23.78 -14.61 -11.26
N SER A 6 24.09 -15.41 -12.29
CA SER A 6 23.07 -16.10 -13.11
C SER A 6 22.28 -17.15 -12.34
N THR A 7 22.93 -17.94 -11.48
CA THR A 7 22.27 -18.94 -10.64
C THR A 7 21.39 -18.26 -9.58
N LEU A 8 21.87 -17.16 -8.98
CA LEU A 8 21.10 -16.39 -8.00
C LEU A 8 19.82 -15.82 -8.64
N LYS A 9 19.95 -15.18 -9.81
CA LYS A 9 18.82 -14.64 -10.57
C LYS A 9 17.80 -15.71 -10.94
N HIS A 10 18.26 -16.86 -11.39
CA HIS A 10 17.38 -17.99 -11.71
C HIS A 10 16.59 -18.48 -10.48
N ASN A 11 17.27 -18.63 -9.34
CA ASN A 11 16.63 -19.06 -8.09
C ASN A 11 15.59 -18.05 -7.58
N LEU A 12 15.92 -16.75 -7.65
CA LEU A 12 14.97 -15.68 -7.29
C LEU A 12 13.73 -15.69 -8.18
N GLU A 13 13.90 -15.94 -9.48
CA GLU A 13 12.78 -16.03 -10.41
C GLU A 13 11.89 -17.25 -10.12
N ILE A 14 12.48 -18.40 -9.77
CA ILE A 14 11.71 -19.58 -9.33
C ILE A 14 10.89 -19.26 -8.07
N ILE A 15 11.50 -18.63 -7.06
CA ILE A 15 10.80 -18.25 -5.82
C ILE A 15 9.65 -17.31 -6.14
N ARG A 16 9.89 -16.29 -6.97
CA ARG A 16 8.86 -15.35 -7.40
C ARG A 16 7.70 -16.03 -8.11
N GLN A 17 7.97 -16.90 -9.08
CA GLN A 17 6.93 -17.62 -9.83
C GLN A 17 6.13 -18.58 -8.95
N ASN A 18 6.75 -19.14 -7.91
CA ASN A 18 6.04 -19.98 -6.94
C ASN A 18 5.16 -19.12 -6.03
N LEU A 19 5.66 -17.99 -5.53
CA LEU A 19 4.85 -17.05 -4.76
C LEU A 19 3.66 -16.55 -5.60
N ASP A 20 3.91 -15.97 -6.77
CA ASP A 20 2.87 -15.38 -7.63
C ASP A 20 1.77 -16.38 -8.01
N ARG A 21 2.10 -17.66 -8.24
CA ARG A 21 1.11 -18.71 -8.52
C ARG A 21 0.18 -19.01 -7.35
N HIS A 22 0.65 -18.82 -6.12
CA HIS A 22 -0.08 -19.12 -4.89
C HIS A 22 -0.61 -17.88 -4.17
N THR A 23 -0.26 -16.67 -4.63
CA THR A 23 -0.59 -15.41 -3.95
C THR A 23 -1.33 -14.39 -4.83
N LEU A 24 -2.03 -14.84 -5.88
CA LEU A 24 -2.82 -13.94 -6.75
C LEU A 24 -3.74 -13.02 -5.94
N LEU A 25 -4.45 -13.58 -4.97
CA LEU A 25 -5.36 -12.83 -4.09
C LEU A 25 -4.61 -11.79 -3.23
N VAL A 26 -3.40 -12.12 -2.75
CA VAL A 26 -2.55 -11.19 -1.98
C VAL A 26 -2.04 -10.07 -2.88
N ASN A 27 -1.66 -10.38 -4.12
CA ASN A 27 -1.22 -9.38 -5.09
C ASN A 27 -2.36 -8.42 -5.45
N GLU A 28 -3.57 -8.94 -5.66
CA GLU A 28 -4.77 -8.11 -5.86
C GLU A 28 -5.08 -7.26 -4.64
N PHE A 29 -4.95 -7.82 -3.43
CA PHE A 29 -5.12 -7.09 -2.18
C PHE A 29 -4.12 -5.92 -2.06
N ILE A 30 -2.83 -6.18 -2.30
CA ILE A 30 -1.78 -5.15 -2.28
C ILE A 30 -2.06 -4.05 -3.32
N GLN A 31 -2.41 -4.44 -4.55
CA GLN A 31 -2.76 -3.48 -5.61
C GLN A 31 -3.96 -2.63 -5.21
N THR A 32 -4.97 -3.23 -4.59
CA THR A 32 -6.17 -2.53 -4.14
C THR A 32 -5.87 -1.58 -2.97
N LEU A 33 -5.03 -1.98 -2.01
CA LEU A 33 -4.59 -1.09 -0.93
C LEU A 33 -3.86 0.15 -1.48
N ASN A 34 -3.04 0.02 -2.52
CA ASN A 34 -2.39 1.17 -3.15
C ASN A 34 -3.40 2.17 -3.74
N GLN A 35 -4.53 1.68 -4.27
CA GLN A 35 -5.61 2.52 -4.82
C GLN A 35 -6.31 3.38 -3.76
N LEU A 36 -6.24 3.02 -2.47
CA LEU A 36 -6.82 3.82 -1.39
C LEU A 36 -6.08 5.16 -1.20
N ASN A 37 -4.85 5.32 -1.70
CA ASN A 37 -4.05 6.53 -1.50
C ASN A 37 -3.41 7.04 -2.80
N PRO A 38 -4.21 7.57 -3.74
CA PRO A 38 -3.73 8.02 -5.06
C PRO A 38 -2.82 9.26 -4.98
N GLN A 39 -2.89 10.04 -3.90
CA GLN A 39 -2.10 11.25 -3.70
C GLN A 39 -0.59 10.98 -3.75
N HIS A 40 -0.13 9.87 -3.19
CA HIS A 40 1.29 9.54 -3.21
C HIS A 40 1.77 9.11 -4.60
N GLU A 41 0.99 8.29 -5.31
CA GLU A 41 1.29 7.93 -6.70
C GLU A 41 1.37 9.18 -7.58
N TYR A 42 0.44 10.12 -7.38
CA TYR A 42 0.46 11.42 -8.04
C TYR A 42 1.72 12.23 -7.72
N GLU A 43 2.12 12.33 -6.46
CA GLU A 43 3.34 13.06 -6.06
C GLU A 43 4.61 12.44 -6.66
N ASN A 44 4.70 11.11 -6.74
CA ASN A 44 5.81 10.43 -7.39
C ASN A 44 5.81 10.68 -8.89
N TRP A 45 4.65 10.55 -9.52
CA TRP A 45 4.49 10.86 -10.93
C TRP A 45 4.88 12.32 -11.25
N CYS A 46 4.51 13.27 -10.40
CA CYS A 46 4.93 14.68 -10.54
C CYS A 46 6.45 14.83 -10.46
N LYS A 47 7.12 14.13 -9.54
CA LYS A 47 8.58 14.15 -9.41
C LYS A 47 9.25 13.54 -10.64
N GLU A 48 8.74 12.41 -11.13
CA GLU A 48 9.22 11.76 -12.35
C GLU A 48 9.04 12.67 -13.57
N LEU A 49 7.86 13.27 -13.73
CA LEU A 49 7.58 14.22 -14.80
C LEU A 49 8.51 15.44 -14.71
N TYR A 50 8.69 16.00 -13.51
CA TYR A 50 9.61 17.12 -13.32
C TYR A 50 11.05 16.73 -13.69
N GLN A 51 11.52 15.56 -13.25
CA GLN A 51 12.83 15.03 -13.64
C GLN A 51 12.95 14.83 -15.15
N LEU A 52 11.91 14.32 -15.82
CA LEU A 52 11.88 14.17 -17.27
C LEU A 52 11.94 15.52 -18.00
N LEU A 53 11.27 16.54 -17.46
CA LEU A 53 11.25 17.89 -18.03
C LEU A 53 12.51 18.71 -17.74
N THR A 54 13.23 18.40 -16.66
CA THR A 54 14.47 19.12 -16.27
C THR A 54 15.77 18.42 -16.69
N ASN A 55 15.75 17.11 -16.94
CA ASN A 55 16.93 16.38 -17.38
C ASN A 55 17.01 16.39 -18.90
N ASP A 56 17.97 17.13 -19.44
CA ASP A 56 18.17 17.40 -20.87
C ASP A 56 18.67 16.19 -21.72
N HIS A 57 18.58 14.94 -21.24
CA HIS A 57 19.15 13.79 -21.96
C HIS A 57 18.26 12.55 -21.99
N GLN A 58 17.65 12.32 -23.16
CA GLN A 58 17.54 11.04 -23.88
C GLN A 58 17.46 9.75 -23.05
N ARG A 59 16.46 9.62 -22.18
CA ARG A 59 15.87 8.30 -21.89
C ARG A 59 14.36 8.45 -21.88
N LEU A 60 13.73 8.00 -22.97
CA LEU A 60 12.30 7.70 -23.04
C LEU A 60 11.99 6.63 -21.98
N ILE A 61 11.81 7.06 -20.73
CA ILE A 61 11.20 6.23 -19.70
C ILE A 61 9.74 6.15 -20.12
N LYS A 62 9.34 4.99 -20.66
CA LYS A 62 7.91 4.69 -20.88
C LYS A 62 7.21 4.92 -19.55
N PRO A 63 6.29 5.90 -19.43
CA PRO A 63 5.60 6.15 -18.17
C PRO A 63 4.77 4.91 -17.87
N ARG A 64 5.14 4.16 -16.82
CA ARG A 64 4.29 3.11 -16.26
C ARG A 64 3.21 3.79 -15.42
N LEU A 65 2.28 4.45 -16.10
CA LEU A 65 1.00 4.88 -15.53
C LEU A 65 0.09 3.65 -15.39
N THR A 66 0.54 2.64 -14.64
CA THR A 66 -0.28 1.46 -14.34
C THR A 66 -0.65 1.51 -12.88
N SER A 67 -1.86 2.03 -12.63
CA SER A 67 -2.73 1.86 -11.43
C SER A 67 -3.38 3.15 -10.91
N ILE A 68 -3.53 4.15 -11.79
CA ILE A 68 -4.40 5.29 -11.51
C ILE A 68 -5.87 4.81 -11.59
N GLY A 69 -6.54 4.64 -10.44
CA GLY A 69 -7.93 4.14 -10.34
C GLY A 69 -8.93 4.86 -11.25
N PHE A 70 -10.02 4.20 -11.64
CA PHE A 70 -10.91 4.63 -12.75
C PHE A 70 -11.39 6.11 -12.70
N GLN A 71 -11.78 6.63 -11.53
CA GLN A 71 -12.19 8.05 -11.39
C GLN A 71 -11.02 9.03 -11.32
N PHE A 72 -9.90 8.58 -10.74
CA PHE A 72 -8.62 9.30 -10.70
C PHE A 72 -8.06 9.42 -12.12
N LYS A 73 -8.22 8.37 -12.93
CA LYS A 73 -7.90 8.34 -14.36
C LYS A 73 -8.75 9.35 -15.11
N ASN A 74 -10.08 9.29 -15.01
CA ASN A 74 -10.93 10.20 -15.77
C ASN A 74 -10.71 11.70 -15.44
N THR A 75 -10.41 12.02 -14.18
CA THR A 75 -10.15 13.41 -13.76
C THR A 75 -8.78 13.90 -14.21
N ILE A 76 -7.74 13.08 -14.05
CA ILE A 76 -6.36 13.41 -14.45
C ILE A 76 -6.22 13.41 -15.97
N GLU A 77 -6.73 12.37 -16.65
CA GLU A 77 -6.62 12.18 -18.09
C GLU A 77 -7.21 13.39 -18.83
N LYS A 78 -8.34 13.94 -18.39
CA LYS A 78 -8.91 15.16 -18.98
C LYS A 78 -8.00 16.38 -18.81
N ASP A 79 -7.47 16.60 -17.62
CA ASP A 79 -6.61 17.76 -17.33
C ASP A 79 -5.23 17.62 -18.03
N LEU A 80 -4.73 16.38 -18.21
CA LEU A 80 -3.52 16.08 -18.97
C LEU A 80 -3.73 16.19 -20.48
N ASP A 81 -4.85 15.71 -21.02
CA ASP A 81 -5.21 15.85 -22.43
C ASP A 81 -5.31 17.33 -22.82
N ASN A 82 -5.82 18.18 -21.92
CA ASN A 82 -5.86 19.62 -22.14
C ASN A 82 -4.47 20.25 -22.23
N LEU A 83 -3.48 19.71 -21.51
CA LEU A 83 -2.14 20.28 -21.43
C LEU A 83 -1.21 19.74 -22.51
N PHE A 84 -1.19 18.42 -22.68
CA PHE A 84 -0.27 17.73 -23.56
C PHE A 84 -0.92 17.33 -24.90
N GLY A 85 -2.23 17.50 -25.07
CA GLY A 85 -2.96 16.91 -26.19
C GLY A 85 -3.26 15.43 -25.93
N LYS A 86 -4.21 14.86 -26.66
CA LYS A 86 -4.73 13.49 -26.39
C LYS A 86 -3.67 12.40 -26.52
N GLN A 87 -2.59 12.66 -27.25
CA GLN A 87 -1.47 11.73 -27.44
C GLN A 87 -0.11 12.36 -27.07
N GLY A 88 -0.11 13.50 -26.37
CA GLY A 88 1.12 14.20 -26.06
C GLY A 88 1.65 15.09 -27.19
N GLU A 89 0.83 15.40 -28.21
CA GLU A 89 1.22 16.23 -29.35
C GLU A 89 1.74 17.64 -28.98
N LEU A 90 1.36 18.16 -27.81
CA LEU A 90 1.76 19.49 -27.34
C LEU A 90 3.00 19.44 -26.44
N PHE A 91 3.51 18.25 -26.07
CA PHE A 91 4.59 18.08 -25.08
C PHE A 91 5.84 18.93 -25.34
N SER A 92 6.20 19.13 -26.62
CA SER A 92 7.36 19.96 -27.02
C SER A 92 7.11 21.48 -26.98
N THR A 93 5.85 21.90 -26.85
CA THR A 93 5.42 23.31 -26.93
C THR A 93 4.93 23.87 -25.60
N VAL A 94 4.68 23.03 -24.60
CA VAL A 94 4.17 23.46 -23.29
C VAL A 94 5.24 24.23 -22.50
N LEU A 95 4.85 25.38 -21.95
CA LEU A 95 5.71 26.13 -21.02
C LEU A 95 5.75 25.46 -19.64
N LEU A 96 6.94 25.41 -19.03
CA LEU A 96 7.12 24.85 -17.68
C LEU A 96 6.25 25.52 -16.60
N THR A 97 5.86 26.77 -16.80
CA THR A 97 4.94 27.51 -15.92
C THR A 97 3.52 26.94 -15.96
N ASP A 98 3.05 26.55 -17.14
CA ASP A 98 1.71 26.00 -17.35
C ASP A 98 1.63 24.60 -16.78
N VAL A 99 2.69 23.80 -16.96
CA VAL A 99 2.85 22.49 -16.30
C VAL A 99 2.77 22.65 -14.78
N LYS A 100 3.56 23.55 -14.19
CA LYS A 100 3.55 23.77 -12.72
C LYS A 100 2.16 24.20 -12.22
N THR A 101 1.48 25.06 -12.95
CA THR A 101 0.13 25.54 -12.59
C THR A 101 -0.89 24.40 -12.62
N ILE A 102 -0.86 23.55 -13.64
CA ILE A 102 -1.78 22.42 -13.73
C ILE A 102 -1.45 21.35 -12.69
N LEU A 103 -0.17 21.06 -12.44
CA LEU A 103 0.23 20.09 -11.41
C LEU A 103 -0.20 20.54 -9.99
N THR A 104 -0.16 21.84 -9.71
CA THR A 104 -0.65 22.37 -8.43
C THR A 104 -2.18 22.31 -8.32
N ASN A 105 -2.89 22.64 -9.41
CA ASN A 105 -4.36 22.51 -9.48
C ASN A 105 -4.83 21.05 -9.35
N LEU A 106 -4.15 20.12 -10.02
CA LEU A 106 -4.42 18.69 -9.89
C LEU A 106 -4.16 18.22 -8.46
N GLY A 107 -3.03 18.60 -7.87
CA GLY A 107 -2.71 18.23 -6.49
C GLY A 107 -3.75 18.71 -5.47
N THR A 108 -4.35 19.88 -5.68
CA THR A 108 -5.42 20.39 -4.81
C THR A 108 -6.76 19.66 -5.02
N LYS A 109 -7.17 19.43 -6.28
CA LYS A 109 -8.36 18.62 -6.61
C LYS A 109 -8.27 17.20 -6.04
N LEU A 110 -7.10 16.59 -6.07
CA LEU A 110 -6.87 15.24 -5.55
C LEU A 110 -6.98 15.19 -4.03
N LYS A 111 -6.46 16.19 -3.32
CA LYS A 111 -6.62 16.29 -1.87
C LYS A 111 -8.09 16.45 -1.46
N SER A 112 -8.89 17.24 -2.19
CA SER A 112 -10.34 17.33 -1.91
C SER A 112 -11.05 15.99 -2.12
N ILE A 113 -10.81 15.32 -3.25
CA ILE A 113 -11.42 14.01 -3.55
C ILE A 113 -11.04 12.96 -2.49
N ALA A 114 -9.79 13.00 -2.02
CA ALA A 114 -9.31 12.08 -1.00
C ALA A 114 -9.87 12.35 0.39
N HIS A 115 -10.29 13.59 0.69
CA HIS A 115 -10.87 13.97 1.97
C HIS A 115 -12.36 13.60 2.05
N ASP A 116 -13.09 13.70 0.94
CA ASP A 116 -14.54 13.54 0.91
C ASP A 116 -14.99 12.06 0.95
N LYS A 117 -14.10 11.14 0.57
CA LYS A 117 -14.44 9.72 0.46
C LYS A 117 -14.26 8.99 1.79
N THR A 118 -15.39 8.63 2.39
CA THR A 118 -15.45 7.80 3.60
C THR A 118 -15.84 6.35 3.33
N ASN A 119 -16.25 6.01 2.10
CA ASN A 119 -16.58 4.63 1.72
C ASN A 119 -15.42 3.99 0.94
N ILE A 120 -15.00 2.79 1.33
CA ILE A 120 -13.91 2.04 0.69
C ILE A 120 -14.24 1.67 -0.77
N ASN A 121 -15.53 1.47 -1.08
CA ASN A 121 -16.01 1.11 -2.40
C ASN A 121 -15.91 2.27 -3.40
N ASP A 122 -15.82 3.52 -2.91
CA ASP A 122 -15.56 4.69 -3.77
C ASP A 122 -14.14 4.67 -4.36
N TYR A 123 -13.25 3.86 -3.79
CA TYR A 123 -11.89 3.64 -4.29
C TYR A 123 -11.79 2.34 -5.09
N SER A 124 -12.31 1.24 -4.54
CA SER A 124 -12.32 -0.04 -5.22
C SER A 124 -13.45 -0.93 -4.73
N THR A 125 -14.20 -1.50 -5.67
CA THR A 125 -15.22 -2.52 -5.38
C THR A 125 -14.63 -3.89 -5.07
N TRP A 126 -13.29 -4.04 -5.12
CA TRP A 126 -12.64 -5.31 -4.84
C TRP A 126 -12.92 -5.79 -3.41
N PHE A 127 -12.95 -4.89 -2.42
CA PHE A 127 -13.19 -5.23 -1.01
C PHE A 127 -14.58 -5.82 -0.76
N SER A 128 -15.61 -5.28 -1.41
CA SER A 128 -17.00 -5.72 -1.22
C SER A 128 -17.43 -6.83 -2.18
N LEU A 129 -17.01 -6.78 -3.45
CA LEU A 129 -17.47 -7.72 -4.48
C LEU A 129 -16.47 -8.85 -4.70
N THR A 130 -15.26 -8.51 -5.11
CA THR A 130 -14.27 -9.50 -5.56
C THR A 130 -13.80 -10.39 -4.42
N PHE A 131 -13.42 -9.79 -3.29
CA PHE A 131 -12.96 -10.50 -2.11
C PHE A 131 -14.06 -11.43 -1.56
N GLN A 132 -15.30 -10.93 -1.41
CA GLN A 132 -16.41 -11.75 -0.91
C GLN A 132 -16.76 -12.91 -1.85
N GLN A 133 -16.76 -12.68 -3.18
CA GLN A 133 -17.04 -13.73 -4.17
C GLN A 133 -15.97 -14.81 -4.17
N GLN A 134 -14.69 -14.42 -4.10
CA GLN A 134 -13.57 -15.35 -4.09
C GLN A 134 -13.47 -16.13 -2.77
N HIS A 135 -13.84 -15.51 -1.65
CA HIS A 135 -13.84 -16.10 -0.30
C HIS A 135 -15.04 -17.04 -0.05
N ARG A 136 -16.19 -16.84 -0.72
CA ARG A 136 -17.40 -17.67 -0.54
C ARG A 136 -17.38 -19.02 -1.28
N ILE A 137 -16.36 -19.31 -2.09
CA ILE A 137 -16.30 -20.58 -2.85
C ILE A 137 -15.85 -21.70 -1.90
N LEU A 138 -16.84 -22.25 -1.19
CA LEU A 138 -16.74 -23.44 -0.37
C LEU A 138 -16.33 -24.64 -1.25
N GLY A 139 -15.22 -25.30 -0.91
CA GLY A 139 -14.84 -26.59 -1.49
C GLY A 139 -13.47 -26.66 -2.19
N THR A 140 -12.74 -25.56 -2.34
CA THR A 140 -11.33 -25.60 -2.79
C THR A 140 -10.38 -25.36 -1.62
N PRO A 141 -9.50 -26.32 -1.28
CA PRO A 141 -8.63 -26.19 -0.12
C PRO A 141 -7.50 -25.20 -0.38
N SER A 142 -7.32 -24.26 0.55
CA SER A 142 -6.04 -23.64 0.92
C SER A 142 -5.44 -22.50 0.08
N ILE A 143 -6.02 -22.06 -1.05
CA ILE A 143 -5.39 -21.01 -1.91
C ILE A 143 -6.07 -19.62 -1.81
N ARG A 144 -7.17 -19.47 -1.06
CA ARG A 144 -8.04 -18.27 -1.14
C ARG A 144 -8.26 -17.52 0.17
N GLU A 145 -7.48 -17.85 1.20
CA GLU A 145 -7.56 -17.17 2.49
C GLU A 145 -6.38 -16.21 2.60
N ILE A 146 -6.62 -15.03 3.16
CA ILE A 146 -5.57 -14.06 3.48
C ILE A 146 -5.45 -14.00 4.99
N GLU A 147 -4.26 -14.27 5.53
CA GLU A 147 -3.97 -14.04 6.93
C GLU A 147 -3.84 -12.55 7.22
N ILE A 148 -4.25 -12.12 8.42
CA ILE A 148 -3.94 -10.78 8.90
C ILE A 148 -2.41 -10.60 8.94
N PRO A 149 -1.86 -9.54 8.33
CA PRO A 149 -0.42 -9.28 8.37
C PRO A 149 0.12 -9.10 9.79
N GLY A 150 1.38 -9.48 10.04
CA GLY A 150 2.08 -9.20 11.30
C GLY A 150 2.00 -10.32 12.36
N GLN A 151 1.38 -11.46 12.07
CA GLN A 151 1.22 -12.55 13.04
C GLN A 151 2.46 -13.44 13.23
N TYR A 152 3.36 -13.48 12.26
CA TYR A 152 4.59 -14.25 12.36
C TYR A 152 5.59 -13.56 13.30
N THR A 153 5.84 -14.16 14.45
CA THR A 153 6.84 -13.67 15.42
C THR A 153 8.08 -14.56 15.43
N SER A 154 9.24 -13.99 15.76
CA SER A 154 10.49 -14.74 15.91
C SER A 154 10.59 -15.52 17.23
N LYS A 155 9.65 -15.32 18.15
CA LYS A 155 9.70 -15.86 19.52
C LYS A 155 9.23 -17.31 19.62
N LYS A 156 8.34 -17.74 18.72
CA LYS A 156 7.73 -19.08 18.75
C LYS A 156 7.58 -19.61 17.34
N LYS A 157 7.55 -20.94 17.21
CA LYS A 157 7.20 -21.58 15.93
C LYS A 157 5.78 -21.15 15.54
N PRO A 158 5.56 -20.66 14.30
CA PRO A 158 4.23 -20.27 13.87
C PRO A 158 3.31 -21.49 13.79
N LEU A 159 2.03 -21.26 14.06
CA LEU A 159 0.94 -22.23 13.94
C LEU A 159 -0.09 -21.67 12.95
N PRO A 160 0.15 -21.81 11.63
CA PRO A 160 -0.67 -21.17 10.59
C PRO A 160 -2.16 -21.53 10.68
N GLU A 161 -2.48 -22.74 11.15
CA GLU A 161 -3.86 -23.17 11.36
C GLU A 161 -4.62 -22.35 12.43
N HIS A 162 -3.90 -21.65 13.31
CA HIS A 162 -4.45 -20.75 14.33
C HIS A 162 -4.28 -19.27 13.96
N HIS A 163 -3.69 -18.95 12.81
CA HIS A 163 -3.53 -17.57 12.40
C HIS A 163 -4.89 -16.97 12.02
N ILE A 164 -5.10 -15.72 12.43
CA ILE A 164 -6.29 -14.95 12.13
C ILE A 164 -6.36 -14.66 10.63
N LYS A 165 -7.53 -14.87 10.05
CA LYS A 165 -7.80 -14.75 8.61
C LYS A 165 -8.84 -13.67 8.38
N ILE A 166 -8.63 -12.91 7.31
CA ILE A 166 -9.54 -11.87 6.86
C ILE A 166 -10.82 -12.52 6.33
N VAL A 167 -11.98 -12.12 6.84
CA VAL A 167 -13.30 -12.53 6.31
C VAL A 167 -14.04 -11.41 5.61
N GLY A 168 -13.65 -10.15 5.87
CA GLY A 168 -14.24 -8.98 5.23
C GLY A 168 -13.57 -7.68 5.63
N PHE A 169 -14.19 -6.58 5.20
CA PHE A 169 -13.74 -5.22 5.46
C PHE A 169 -14.96 -4.35 5.77
N ASP A 170 -14.82 -3.42 6.71
CA ASP A 170 -15.83 -2.36 6.89
C ASP A 170 -15.83 -1.44 5.67
N GLU A 171 -17.02 -1.10 5.19
CA GLU A 171 -17.15 -0.14 4.10
C GLU A 171 -16.69 1.26 4.52
N LYS A 172 -16.76 1.59 5.80
CA LYS A 172 -16.34 2.90 6.31
C LYS A 172 -14.84 2.93 6.54
N ILE A 173 -14.18 3.90 5.93
CA ILE A 173 -12.79 4.26 6.20
C ILE A 173 -12.73 5.62 6.89
N LEU A 174 -11.77 5.78 7.79
CA LEU A 174 -11.48 7.07 8.42
C LEU A 174 -10.23 7.67 7.79
N VAL A 175 -10.37 8.83 7.16
CA VAL A 175 -9.23 9.63 6.72
C VAL A 175 -8.74 10.48 7.89
N LEU A 176 -7.50 10.26 8.34
CA LEU A 176 -6.94 11.05 9.43
C LEU A 176 -6.44 12.41 8.94
N GLN A 177 -6.66 13.45 9.75
CA GLN A 177 -6.20 14.81 9.50
C GLN A 177 -4.69 14.94 9.78
N SER A 178 -3.88 14.47 8.85
CA SER A 178 -2.42 14.62 8.84
C SER A 178 -1.94 15.03 7.46
N LEU A 179 -0.69 15.47 7.32
CA LEU A 179 -0.08 15.92 6.07
C LEU A 179 -0.26 14.91 4.92
N ARG A 180 -0.16 13.62 5.25
CA ARG A 180 -0.23 12.50 4.28
C ARG A 180 -1.63 11.88 4.17
N LEU A 181 -2.61 12.36 4.93
CA LEU A 181 -3.99 11.84 4.96
C LEU A 181 -4.07 10.31 5.07
N PRO A 182 -3.38 9.69 6.06
CA PRO A 182 -3.37 8.24 6.17
C PRO A 182 -4.78 7.72 6.50
N LYS A 183 -5.10 6.54 6.00
CA LYS A 183 -6.44 5.96 6.09
C LYS A 183 -6.48 4.87 7.13
N ARG A 184 -7.45 4.90 8.02
CA ARG A 184 -7.73 3.79 8.93
C ARG A 184 -8.77 2.87 8.29
N LEU A 185 -8.35 1.64 8.01
CA LEU A 185 -9.17 0.55 7.53
C LEU A 185 -9.58 -0.33 8.72
N THR A 186 -10.83 -0.78 8.76
CA THR A 186 -11.26 -1.85 9.67
C THR A 186 -11.38 -3.13 8.86
N ILE A 187 -10.62 -4.14 9.26
CA ILE A 187 -10.70 -5.50 8.73
C ILE A 187 -11.60 -6.29 9.70
N CYS A 188 -12.40 -7.20 9.16
CA CYS A 188 -13.23 -8.11 9.92
C CYS A 188 -12.64 -9.52 9.83
N GLU A 189 -12.66 -10.24 10.94
CA GLU A 189 -11.93 -11.49 11.12
C GLU A 189 -12.83 -12.66 11.52
N HIS A 190 -12.32 -13.88 11.34
CA HIS A 190 -13.07 -15.10 11.68
C HIS A 190 -13.16 -15.37 13.18
N ASP A 191 -12.44 -14.63 14.02
CA ASP A 191 -12.49 -14.71 15.48
C ASP A 191 -13.51 -13.73 16.09
N GLU A 192 -14.37 -13.15 15.25
CA GLU A 192 -15.44 -12.20 15.62
C GLU A 192 -14.93 -10.86 16.19
N ASN A 193 -13.64 -10.58 16.06
CA ASN A 193 -13.07 -9.28 16.37
C ASN A 193 -12.94 -8.43 15.10
N ASP A 194 -12.75 -7.12 15.31
CA ASP A 194 -12.46 -6.14 14.25
C ASP A 194 -11.06 -5.55 14.49
N TYR A 195 -10.18 -5.61 13.49
CA TYR A 195 -8.83 -5.05 13.62
C TYR A 195 -8.66 -3.79 12.76
N ARG A 196 -8.11 -2.75 13.38
CA ARG A 196 -7.93 -1.44 12.74
C ARG A 196 -6.50 -1.24 12.28
N PHE A 197 -6.33 -1.05 10.97
CA PHE A 197 -5.04 -0.83 10.34
C PHE A 197 -4.90 0.62 9.87
N LEU A 198 -3.72 1.19 10.08
CA LEU A 198 -3.38 2.50 9.54
C LEU A 198 -2.59 2.34 8.24
N LEU A 199 -3.25 2.62 7.12
CA LEU A 199 -2.63 2.61 5.80
C LEU A 199 -1.86 3.91 5.57
N LYS A 200 -0.54 3.82 5.74
CA LYS A 200 0.43 4.86 5.36
C LYS A 200 0.97 4.56 3.96
N SER A 201 0.45 5.24 2.95
CA SER A 201 0.98 5.11 1.59
C SER A 201 2.14 6.05 1.36
N GLY A 202 3.16 5.55 0.67
CA GLY A 202 4.27 6.36 0.22
C GLY A 202 5.36 6.66 1.21
N GLU A 203 5.32 5.95 2.33
CA GLU A 203 6.36 6.00 3.33
C GLU A 203 7.04 4.63 3.36
N ASP A 204 8.36 4.66 3.45
CA ASP A 204 9.13 3.46 3.72
C ASP A 204 9.07 3.15 5.21
N ILE A 205 8.08 2.34 5.59
CA ILE A 205 7.79 1.95 6.98
C ILE A 205 8.84 0.99 7.57
N ARG A 206 9.88 0.59 6.82
CA ARG A 206 10.93 -0.32 7.33
C ARG A 206 11.70 0.27 8.51
N LYS A 207 11.82 1.60 8.58
CA LYS A 207 12.46 2.27 9.72
C LYS A 207 11.61 2.13 10.99
N ASP A 208 10.32 2.46 10.89
CA ASP A 208 9.35 2.30 11.99
C ASP A 208 9.30 0.84 12.46
N GLN A 209 9.25 -0.12 11.53
CA GLN A 209 9.26 -1.55 11.83
C GLN A 209 10.52 -1.96 12.64
N ARG A 210 11.70 -1.46 12.27
CA ARG A 210 12.95 -1.74 13.01
C ARG A 210 12.95 -1.12 14.40
N ILE A 211 12.39 0.08 14.55
CA ILE A 211 12.25 0.75 15.85
C ILE A 211 11.29 -0.05 16.74
N GLN A 212 10.19 -0.58 16.19
CA GLN A 212 9.26 -1.44 16.93
C GLN A 212 9.88 -2.77 17.35
N ALA A 213 10.74 -3.35 16.51
CA ALA A 213 11.51 -4.52 16.90
C ALA A 213 12.44 -4.21 18.09
N LEU A 214 13.07 -3.03 18.09
CA LEU A 214 13.88 -2.58 19.23
C LEU A 214 13.03 -2.39 20.50
N PHE A 215 11.85 -1.78 20.40
CA PHE A 215 10.92 -1.68 21.53
C PHE A 215 10.50 -3.04 22.06
N SER A 216 10.27 -4.02 21.18
CA SER A 216 9.95 -5.39 21.60
C SER A 216 11.08 -6.00 22.43
N ILE A 217 12.33 -5.79 22.02
CA ILE A 217 13.51 -6.24 22.79
C ILE A 217 13.61 -5.49 24.13
N MET A 218 13.36 -4.19 24.14
CA MET A 218 13.38 -3.40 25.38
C MET A 218 12.32 -3.88 26.36
N ASN A 219 11.09 -4.12 25.89
CA ASN A 219 10.00 -4.67 26.70
C ASN A 219 10.39 -6.05 27.27
N ASP A 220 11.02 -6.92 26.46
CA ASP A 220 11.53 -8.21 26.94
C ASP A 220 12.59 -8.04 28.03
N LEU A 221 13.48 -7.05 27.93
CA LEU A 221 14.48 -6.77 28.97
C LEU A 221 13.82 -6.24 30.24
N TYR A 222 12.84 -5.33 30.12
CA TYR A 222 12.10 -4.81 31.26
C TYR A 222 11.32 -5.90 32.01
N ASP A 223 10.67 -6.81 31.29
CA ASP A 223 9.90 -7.90 31.86
C ASP A 223 10.76 -8.90 32.64
N ASN A 224 12.07 -8.99 32.32
CA ASN A 224 13.02 -9.85 33.02
C ASN A 224 13.65 -9.17 34.25
N GLU A 225 13.51 -7.85 34.41
CA GLU A 225 14.08 -7.10 35.53
C GLU A 225 13.05 -6.97 36.68
N PRO A 226 13.28 -7.63 37.83
CA PRO A 226 12.28 -7.71 38.91
C PRO A 226 11.90 -6.35 39.52
N ASN A 227 12.81 -5.38 39.48
CA ASN A 227 12.56 -4.01 39.97
C ASN A 227 11.70 -3.18 39.00
N CYS A 228 11.74 -3.49 37.70
CA CYS A 228 10.95 -2.80 36.67
C CYS A 228 9.53 -3.36 36.59
N ASN A 229 9.34 -4.66 36.81
CA ASN A 229 8.02 -5.29 36.87
C ASN A 229 7.11 -4.73 37.98
N GLN A 230 7.70 -4.30 39.10
CA GLN A 230 6.94 -3.75 40.23
C GLN A 230 6.41 -2.32 39.97
N SER A 231 6.96 -1.61 38.98
CA SER A 231 6.67 -0.20 38.74
C SER A 231 5.64 0.06 37.63
N ASN A 232 5.01 -0.98 37.06
CA ASN A 232 4.02 -0.85 35.96
C ASN A 232 4.52 0.09 34.85
N LEU A 233 5.80 -0.01 34.48
CA LEU A 233 6.35 0.76 33.38
C LEU A 233 5.61 0.41 32.09
N ALA A 234 5.14 1.43 31.38
CA ALA A 234 4.27 1.24 30.23
C ALA A 234 5.02 0.56 29.07
N HIS A 235 4.52 -0.62 28.66
CA HIS A 235 4.92 -1.27 27.42
C HIS A 235 4.61 -0.35 26.23
N ILE A 236 5.60 -0.13 25.36
CA ILE A 236 5.40 0.58 24.10
C ILE A 236 5.27 -0.47 23.00
N THR A 237 4.03 -0.74 22.57
CA THR A 237 3.78 -1.75 21.53
C THR A 237 2.83 -1.22 20.48
N VAL A 238 3.35 -1.12 19.25
CA VAL A 238 2.60 -0.89 18.01
C VAL A 238 3.18 -1.83 16.97
N GLN A 239 2.34 -2.42 16.12
CA GLN A 239 2.78 -3.28 15.01
C GLN A 239 2.66 -2.52 13.67
N THR A 240 3.66 -2.67 12.80
CA THR A 240 3.74 -2.06 11.46
C THR A 240 4.03 -3.12 10.41
#